data_AF-A0A6M9Q7T4-F1
#
_entry.id   AF-A0A6M9Q7T4-F1
#
_cell.length_a   1.000
_cell.length_b   1.000
_cell.length_c   1.000
_cell.angle_alpha   90.00
_cell.angle_beta   90.00
_cell.angle_gamma   90.00
#
_symmetry.space_group_name_H-M   'P 1'
#
loop_
_entity.id
_entity.type
_entity.pdbx_description
1 polymer ?
#
loop_
_entity_poly.entity_id
_entity_poly.type
_entity_poly.pdbx_seq_one_letter_code
_entity_poly.pdbx_strand_id
1 'polypeptide(L)'
;MQKDTKITTQSRAFATRKYPVFGKGLYSESNPPKTILSSPFYWWFKFLQLNDEYAKALASKRSKVPKQLVKDFGNVKDLDFKSWWKAHSHLFAEPVTSYSMTIAQSYEDLVPFGSKEAINLVIPLDWTNVGIKRRFAQVIDKLVPKAKKGQAIQPSEAPYKLGRKWSTVAFTSAYNVYKLKQQSNLQVAQGGQKIPWADIAIMAKLDAAEGLKVGQKTQFTSDHRRVLTILAKRHYKRAEGFIKAAASTAFPSNEK
;
A
#
# COMPACT_ATOMS: atom_id res chain seq x y z
N MET A 1 10.19 -33.64 27.61
CA MET A 1 11.09 -32.66 26.96
C MET A 1 10.25 -31.68 26.18
N GLN A 2 10.11 -30.46 26.68
CA GLN A 2 9.48 -29.35 25.94
C GLN A 2 10.41 -29.02 24.77
N LYS A 3 9.90 -29.15 23.54
CA LYS A 3 10.61 -28.63 22.37
C LYS A 3 10.58 -27.12 22.46
N ASP A 4 11.74 -26.53 22.73
CA ASP A 4 11.97 -25.10 22.58
C ASP A 4 11.45 -24.67 21.21
N THR A 5 10.30 -24.00 21.23
CA THR A 5 9.71 -23.42 20.04
C THR A 5 10.59 -22.23 19.71
N LYS A 6 11.65 -22.46 18.92
CA LYS A 6 12.36 -21.37 18.24
C LYS A 6 11.29 -20.59 17.49
N ILE A 7 10.91 -19.43 18.04
CA ILE A 7 10.12 -18.43 17.35
C ILE A 7 11.02 -17.94 16.22
N THR A 8 11.05 -18.72 15.15
CA THR A 8 11.60 -18.30 13.88
C THR A 8 10.67 -17.18 13.46
N THR A 9 11.18 -15.95 13.41
CA THR A 9 10.43 -14.77 12.98
C THR A 9 9.76 -15.12 11.66
N GLN A 10 8.49 -15.52 11.70
CA GLN A 10 7.79 -16.00 10.51
C GLN A 10 7.79 -14.84 9.53
N SER A 11 8.38 -15.08 8.35
CA SER A 11 8.42 -14.08 7.30
C SER A 11 6.98 -13.75 6.89
N ARG A 12 6.55 -12.52 7.17
CA ARG A 12 5.18 -12.08 6.84
C ARG A 12 5.03 -12.02 5.31
N ALA A 13 4.03 -12.73 4.79
CA ALA A 13 3.61 -12.59 3.40
C ALA A 13 2.68 -11.38 3.27
N PHE A 14 2.78 -10.64 2.16
CA PHE A 14 1.94 -9.49 1.85
C PHE A 14 1.33 -9.64 0.46
N ALA A 15 0.15 -9.05 0.24
CA ALA A 15 -0.56 -9.02 -1.04
C ALA A 15 0.27 -8.48 -2.23
N THR A 16 1.36 -7.77 -1.97
CA THR A 16 2.24 -7.20 -3.00
C THR A 16 3.71 -7.32 -2.63
N ARG A 17 4.56 -7.50 -3.65
CA ARG A 17 6.03 -7.43 -3.49
C ARG A 17 6.54 -6.02 -3.21
N LYS A 18 5.73 -4.98 -3.43
CA LYS A 18 6.08 -3.59 -3.09
C LYS A 18 5.76 -3.26 -1.62
N TYR A 19 6.16 -4.13 -0.70
CA TYR A 19 6.06 -3.82 0.73
C TYR A 19 7.27 -2.98 1.19
N PRO A 20 7.18 -2.27 2.33
CA PRO A 20 8.25 -1.40 2.81
C PRO A 20 9.51 -2.18 3.18
N VAL A 21 10.64 -1.81 2.58
CA VAL A 21 11.97 -2.32 2.96
C VAL A 21 12.83 -1.14 3.39
N PHE A 22 13.09 -1.09 4.69
CA PHE A 22 13.98 -0.12 5.33
C PHE A 22 15.40 -0.67 5.22
N GLY A 23 16.18 -0.20 4.25
CA GLY A 23 17.57 -0.63 4.09
C GLY A 23 18.45 -0.33 5.31
N LYS A 24 19.76 -0.52 5.18
CA LYS A 24 20.72 -0.35 6.30
C LYS A 24 20.94 1.12 6.73
N GLY A 25 20.49 2.10 5.94
CA GLY A 25 20.67 3.52 6.22
C GLY A 25 19.73 4.07 7.29
N LEU A 26 20.04 5.28 7.79
CA LEU A 26 19.15 6.04 8.66
C LEU A 26 17.84 6.37 7.91
N TYR A 27 16.72 6.09 8.56
CA TYR A 27 15.40 6.40 8.00
C TYR A 27 15.06 7.86 8.29
N SER A 28 14.59 8.58 7.28
CA SER A 28 14.06 9.93 7.41
C SER A 28 12.68 10.02 6.77
N GLU A 29 11.72 10.56 7.51
CA GLU A 29 10.36 10.81 7.02
C GLU A 29 10.33 11.96 5.98
N SER A 30 11.29 12.89 6.02
CA SER A 30 11.39 13.98 5.04
C SER A 30 12.01 13.55 3.72
N ASN A 31 12.82 12.49 3.74
CA ASN A 31 13.45 11.92 2.55
C ASN A 31 13.41 10.38 2.61
N PRO A 32 12.22 9.77 2.50
CA PRO A 32 12.06 8.32 2.61
C PRO A 32 12.68 7.62 1.37
N PRO A 33 13.28 6.44 1.53
CA PRO A 33 13.83 5.67 0.43
C PRO A 33 12.80 5.37 -0.67
N LYS A 34 13.25 5.21 -1.93
CA LYS A 34 12.37 4.85 -3.07
C LYS A 34 11.56 3.57 -2.82
N THR A 35 12.13 2.60 -2.11
CA THR A 35 11.43 1.35 -1.72
C THR A 35 10.20 1.64 -0.87
N ILE A 36 10.28 2.60 0.06
CA ILE A 36 9.16 3.05 0.90
C ILE A 36 8.14 3.81 0.07
N LEU A 37 8.58 4.78 -0.75
CA LEU A 37 7.69 5.55 -1.64
C LEU A 37 6.95 4.69 -2.66
N SER A 38 7.54 3.55 -3.05
CA SER A 38 6.92 2.58 -3.94
C SER A 38 5.89 1.68 -3.26
N SER A 39 5.76 1.77 -1.93
CA SER A 39 4.87 0.92 -1.16
C SER A 39 3.48 1.57 -0.96
N PRO A 40 2.37 0.87 -1.29
CA PRO A 40 1.04 1.40 -1.03
C PRO A 40 0.74 1.52 0.48
N PHE A 41 1.38 0.72 1.33
CA PHE A 41 1.20 0.78 2.78
C PHE A 41 1.75 2.07 3.40
N TYR A 42 2.84 2.60 2.85
CA TYR A 42 3.34 3.92 3.21
C TYR A 42 2.28 4.99 2.91
N TRP A 43 1.69 4.95 1.72
CA TRP A 43 0.65 5.90 1.34
C TRP A 43 -0.63 5.75 2.16
N TRP A 44 -1.01 4.54 2.53
CA TRP A 44 -2.12 4.30 3.46
C TRP A 44 -1.89 5.06 4.76
N PHE A 45 -0.71 4.89 5.36
CA PHE A 45 -0.30 5.63 6.57
C PHE A 45 -0.34 7.16 6.36
N LYS A 46 0.25 7.67 5.27
CA LYS A 46 0.27 9.12 5.00
C LYS A 46 -1.13 9.71 4.82
N PHE A 47 -2.04 9.01 4.14
CA PHE A 47 -3.42 9.50 3.97
C PHE A 47 -4.24 9.36 5.25
N LEU A 48 -3.96 8.37 6.09
CA LEU A 48 -4.59 8.24 7.41
C LEU A 48 -4.22 9.41 8.33
N GLN A 49 -2.97 9.88 8.28
CA GLN A 49 -2.52 11.08 9.01
C GLN A 49 -3.29 12.35 8.61
N LEU A 50 -3.88 12.39 7.41
CA LEU A 50 -4.68 13.51 6.91
C LEU A 50 -6.18 13.37 7.19
N ASN A 51 -6.60 12.30 7.87
CA ASN A 51 -8.01 12.00 8.07
C ASN A 51 -8.54 12.64 9.38
N ASP A 52 -9.34 13.70 9.24
CA ASP A 52 -9.94 14.39 10.38
C ASP A 52 -10.93 13.53 11.18
N GLU A 53 -11.67 12.63 10.53
CA GLU A 53 -12.58 11.71 11.23
C GLU A 53 -11.78 10.69 12.06
N TYR A 54 -10.62 10.25 11.58
CA TYR A 54 -9.70 9.42 12.34
C TYR A 54 -9.13 10.16 13.56
N ALA A 55 -8.70 11.42 13.36
CA ALA A 55 -8.23 12.27 14.45
C ALA A 55 -9.32 12.51 15.51
N LYS A 56 -10.58 12.72 15.10
CA LYS A 56 -11.72 12.79 16.04
C LYS A 56 -11.91 11.50 16.82
N ALA A 57 -11.79 10.35 16.15
CA ALA A 57 -11.95 9.05 16.78
C ALA A 57 -10.88 8.78 17.84
N LEU A 58 -9.62 9.14 17.56
CA LEU A 58 -8.52 9.09 18.53
C LEU A 58 -8.79 9.97 19.76
N ALA A 59 -9.40 11.14 19.56
CA ALA A 59 -9.79 12.06 20.64
C ALA A 59 -11.08 11.63 21.37
N SER A 60 -11.58 10.41 21.16
CA SER A 60 -12.85 9.91 21.72
C SER A 60 -14.07 10.78 21.41
N LYS A 61 -14.01 11.56 20.32
CA LYS A 61 -15.14 12.36 19.82
C LYS A 61 -16.00 11.51 18.88
N ARG A 62 -17.26 11.93 18.67
CA ARG A 62 -18.15 11.29 17.70
C ARG A 62 -17.50 11.28 16.31
N SER A 63 -17.29 10.09 15.76
CA SER A 63 -16.64 9.85 14.47
C SER A 63 -17.33 8.70 13.74
N LYS A 64 -17.20 8.68 12.41
CA LYS A 64 -17.67 7.58 11.55
C LYS A 64 -16.65 6.42 11.43
N VAL A 65 -15.47 6.55 12.02
CA VAL A 65 -14.43 5.52 11.97
C VAL A 65 -14.75 4.37 12.93
N PRO A 66 -14.64 3.10 12.50
CA PRO A 66 -14.82 1.95 13.37
C PRO A 66 -13.83 1.95 14.56
N LYS A 67 -14.33 1.68 15.77
CA LYS A 67 -13.51 1.63 17.00
C LYS A 67 -12.36 0.62 16.89
N GLN A 68 -12.61 -0.54 16.26
CA GLN A 68 -11.59 -1.56 16.06
C GLN A 68 -10.42 -1.03 15.23
N LEU A 69 -10.68 -0.22 14.20
CA LEU A 69 -9.62 0.38 13.38
C LEU A 69 -8.75 1.35 14.18
N VAL A 70 -9.36 2.13 15.08
CA VAL A 70 -8.61 3.00 15.99
C VAL A 70 -7.74 2.18 16.94
N LYS A 71 -8.27 1.08 17.48
CA LYS A 71 -7.52 0.14 18.33
C LYS A 71 -6.35 -0.50 17.59
N ASP A 72 -6.57 -0.91 16.35
CA ASP A 72 -5.56 -1.60 15.54
C ASP A 72 -4.47 -0.65 15.06
N PHE A 73 -4.80 0.55 14.57
CA PHE A 73 -3.82 1.45 13.96
C PHE A 73 -3.17 2.43 14.96
N GLY A 74 -3.82 2.71 16.09
CA GLY A 74 -3.30 3.60 17.13
C GLY A 74 -3.10 5.05 16.69
N ASN A 75 -2.39 5.85 17.49
CA ASN A 75 -2.09 7.23 17.10
C ASN A 75 -1.02 7.27 16.00
N VAL A 76 -1.39 7.72 14.80
CA VAL A 76 -0.48 7.85 13.65
C VAL A 76 0.12 9.24 13.47
N LYS A 77 -0.37 10.27 14.17
CA LYS A 77 -0.06 11.67 13.86
C LYS A 77 1.40 12.03 14.15
N ASP A 78 1.94 11.49 15.24
CA ASP A 78 3.26 11.85 15.77
C ASP A 78 4.29 10.72 15.64
N LEU A 79 3.96 9.68 14.85
CA LEU A 79 4.85 8.57 14.57
C LEU A 79 5.46 8.71 13.18
N ASP A 80 6.71 8.27 13.06
CA ASP A 80 7.32 8.01 11.77
C ASP A 80 6.82 6.67 11.20
N PHE A 81 6.83 6.55 9.87
CA PHE A 81 6.27 5.35 9.24
C PHE A 81 7.04 4.07 9.59
N LYS A 82 8.36 4.14 9.82
CA LYS A 82 9.17 2.96 10.15
C LYS A 82 8.76 2.37 11.50
N SER A 83 8.63 3.23 12.50
CA SER A 83 8.19 2.82 13.84
C SER A 83 6.77 2.27 13.82
N TRP A 84 5.85 2.96 13.12
CA TRP A 84 4.47 2.50 12.97
C TRP A 84 4.39 1.15 12.24
N TRP A 85 5.08 1.00 11.11
CA TRP A 85 5.05 -0.24 10.33
C TRP A 85 5.62 -1.44 11.10
N LYS A 86 6.68 -1.24 11.89
CA LYS A 86 7.28 -2.32 12.70
C LYS A 86 6.24 -2.92 13.66
N ALA A 87 5.44 -2.07 14.30
CA ALA A 87 4.39 -2.51 15.22
C ALA A 87 3.16 -3.08 14.49
N HIS A 88 2.77 -2.52 13.35
CA HIS A 88 1.47 -2.77 12.73
C HIS A 88 1.49 -3.64 11.46
N SER A 89 2.66 -4.02 10.95
CA SER A 89 2.78 -4.80 9.70
C SER A 89 1.99 -6.13 9.71
N HIS A 90 1.74 -6.72 10.88
CA HIS A 90 0.93 -7.93 11.01
C HIS A 90 -0.53 -7.75 10.57
N LEU A 91 -1.07 -6.52 10.63
CA LEU A 91 -2.42 -6.19 10.21
C LEU A 91 -2.62 -6.25 8.68
N PHE A 92 -1.51 -6.17 7.94
CA PHE A 92 -1.49 -6.17 6.47
C PHE A 92 -0.96 -7.49 5.91
N ALA A 93 -0.57 -8.42 6.78
CA ALA A 93 -0.02 -9.70 6.38
C ALA A 93 -1.13 -10.65 5.94
N GLU A 94 -0.86 -11.43 4.90
CA GLU A 94 -1.71 -12.56 4.54
C GLU A 94 -1.63 -13.62 5.65
N PRO A 95 -2.70 -14.40 5.87
CA PRO A 95 -2.64 -15.52 6.77
C PRO A 95 -1.52 -16.47 6.36
N VAL A 96 -0.84 -17.03 7.36
CA VAL A 96 0.23 -18.00 7.14
C VAL A 96 -0.40 -19.25 6.55
N THR A 97 0.06 -19.68 5.38
CA THR A 97 -0.33 -20.97 4.83
C THR A 97 0.25 -22.08 5.70
N SER A 98 -0.56 -23.07 6.05
CA SER A 98 -0.14 -24.23 6.85
C SER A 98 0.94 -25.07 6.16
N TYR A 99 1.10 -24.91 4.84
CA TYR A 99 2.03 -25.69 4.03
C TYR A 99 3.17 -24.81 3.48
N SER A 100 4.38 -25.37 3.54
CA SER A 100 5.58 -24.85 2.89
C SER A 100 6.16 -25.89 1.95
N MET A 101 6.88 -25.45 0.92
CA MET A 101 7.57 -26.36 0.02
C MET A 101 8.82 -26.91 0.70
N THR A 102 8.69 -28.10 1.29
CA THR A 102 9.75 -28.78 2.04
C THR A 102 9.81 -30.26 1.66
N ILE A 103 10.93 -30.92 1.94
CA ILE A 103 11.04 -32.36 1.80
C ILE A 103 10.41 -32.99 3.05
N ALA A 104 9.30 -33.72 2.87
CA ALA A 104 8.69 -34.50 3.93
C ALA A 104 9.70 -35.49 4.51
N GLN A 105 9.86 -35.49 5.83
CA GLN A 105 10.71 -36.41 6.57
C GLN A 105 9.91 -37.55 7.21
N SER A 106 8.59 -37.37 7.32
CA SER A 106 7.68 -38.28 8.00
C SER A 106 6.28 -38.25 7.37
N TYR A 107 5.42 -39.20 7.71
CA TYR A 107 4.05 -39.26 7.20
C TYR A 107 3.20 -38.08 7.66
N GLU A 108 3.52 -37.52 8.83
CA GLU A 108 2.87 -36.35 9.42
C GLU A 108 3.12 -35.07 8.63
N ASP A 109 4.20 -35.03 7.82
CA ASP A 109 4.50 -33.91 6.92
C ASP A 109 3.66 -33.96 5.63
N LEU A 110 2.99 -35.08 5.36
CA LEU A 110 2.16 -35.27 4.17
C LEU A 110 0.77 -34.67 4.36
N VAL A 111 0.29 -34.06 3.29
CA VAL A 111 -1.07 -33.55 3.23
C VAL A 111 -2.05 -34.71 3.00
N PRO A 112 -3.27 -34.69 3.58
CA PRO A 112 -4.28 -35.69 3.26
C PRO A 112 -4.52 -35.79 1.75
N PHE A 113 -4.63 -37.02 1.24
CA PHE A 113 -4.93 -37.24 -0.18
C PHE A 113 -6.25 -36.56 -0.56
N GLY A 114 -6.25 -35.83 -1.68
CA GLY A 114 -7.42 -35.07 -2.14
C GLY A 114 -7.62 -33.70 -1.47
N SER A 115 -6.66 -33.23 -0.67
CA SER A 115 -6.67 -31.86 -0.14
C SER A 115 -6.77 -30.82 -1.28
N LYS A 116 -7.51 -29.74 -1.00
CA LYS A 116 -7.64 -28.59 -1.90
C LYS A 116 -6.57 -27.52 -1.68
N GLU A 117 -5.80 -27.64 -0.60
CA GLU A 117 -4.84 -26.61 -0.17
C GLU A 117 -3.40 -26.91 -0.63
N ALA A 118 -3.04 -28.19 -0.71
CA ALA A 118 -1.72 -28.64 -1.12
C ALA A 118 -1.77 -30.09 -1.65
N ILE A 119 -0.72 -30.49 -2.36
CA ILE A 119 -0.58 -31.84 -2.94
C ILE A 119 0.72 -32.48 -2.47
N ASN A 120 0.72 -33.80 -2.33
CA ASN A 120 1.96 -34.58 -2.16
C ASN A 120 2.54 -34.85 -3.55
N LEU A 121 3.79 -34.46 -3.80
CA LEU A 121 4.47 -34.67 -5.08
C LEU A 121 5.70 -35.58 -4.89
N VAL A 122 5.77 -36.66 -5.68
CA VAL A 122 6.93 -37.55 -5.72
C VAL A 122 7.87 -37.11 -6.84
N ILE A 123 9.15 -36.95 -6.53
CA ILE A 123 10.18 -36.52 -7.49
C ILE A 123 11.21 -37.66 -7.67
N PRO A 124 11.29 -38.30 -8.85
CA PRO A 124 12.33 -39.26 -9.15
C PRO A 124 13.71 -38.57 -9.22
N LEU A 125 14.69 -39.09 -8.48
CA LEU A 125 16.04 -38.49 -8.36
C LEU A 125 17.03 -38.95 -9.44
N ASP A 126 16.67 -39.99 -10.19
CA ASP A 126 17.41 -40.51 -11.35
C ASP A 126 17.18 -39.67 -12.62
N TRP A 127 16.31 -38.66 -12.56
CA TRP A 127 16.01 -37.78 -13.68
C TRP A 127 16.95 -36.58 -13.74
N THR A 128 17.16 -36.05 -14.94
CA THR A 128 17.91 -34.80 -15.12
C THR A 128 17.17 -33.62 -14.49
N ASN A 129 17.91 -32.63 -13.97
CA ASN A 129 17.35 -31.41 -13.39
C ASN A 129 16.38 -30.68 -14.34
N VAL A 130 16.72 -30.66 -15.64
CA VAL A 130 15.87 -30.09 -16.69
C VAL A 130 14.59 -30.90 -16.88
N GLY A 131 14.67 -32.23 -16.86
CA GLY A 131 13.53 -33.13 -16.94
C GLY A 131 12.54 -32.93 -15.79
N ILE A 132 13.06 -32.86 -14.55
CA ILE A 132 12.28 -32.61 -13.33
C ILE A 132 11.57 -31.26 -13.43
N LYS A 133 12.29 -30.17 -13.72
CA LYS A 133 11.70 -28.81 -13.84
C LYS A 133 10.59 -28.75 -14.90
N ARG A 134 10.81 -29.38 -16.06
CA ARG A 134 9.81 -29.44 -17.14
C ARG A 134 8.55 -30.20 -16.73
N ARG A 135 8.69 -31.37 -16.10
CA ARG A 135 7.54 -32.17 -15.65
C ARG A 135 6.81 -31.51 -14.48
N PHE A 136 7.55 -30.92 -13.54
CA PHE A 136 6.97 -30.10 -12.48
C PHE A 136 6.09 -28.98 -13.04
N ALA A 137 6.60 -28.21 -14.00
CA ALA A 137 5.82 -27.15 -14.65
C ALA A 137 4.54 -27.68 -15.31
N GLN A 138 4.59 -28.83 -15.97
CA GLN A 138 3.40 -29.46 -16.57
C GLN A 138 2.36 -29.90 -15.54
N VAL A 139 2.78 -30.40 -14.37
CA VAL A 139 1.88 -30.77 -13.27
C VAL A 139 1.23 -29.52 -12.68
N ILE A 140 2.03 -28.48 -12.39
CA ILE A 140 1.54 -27.22 -11.84
C ILE A 140 0.58 -26.52 -12.80
N ASP A 141 0.86 -26.51 -14.11
CA ASP A 141 -0.01 -25.88 -15.11
C ASP A 141 -1.42 -26.49 -15.18
N LYS A 142 -1.60 -27.75 -14.75
CA LYS A 142 -2.90 -28.42 -14.67
C LYS A 142 -3.65 -28.13 -13.37
N LEU A 143 -2.93 -27.91 -12.28
CA LEU A 143 -3.51 -27.85 -10.93
C LEU A 143 -3.68 -26.42 -10.43
N VAL A 144 -2.77 -25.52 -10.81
CA VAL A 144 -2.77 -24.13 -10.35
C VAL A 144 -3.25 -23.23 -11.48
N PRO A 145 -4.36 -22.50 -11.31
CA PRO A 145 -4.86 -21.61 -12.34
C PRO A 145 -3.84 -20.50 -12.63
N LYS A 146 -3.59 -20.25 -13.92
CA LYS A 146 -2.77 -19.12 -14.35
C LYS A 146 -3.54 -17.83 -14.08
N ALA A 147 -3.08 -17.02 -13.13
CA ALA A 147 -3.58 -15.65 -13.00
C ALA A 147 -3.31 -14.86 -14.28
N LYS A 148 -4.29 -14.05 -14.70
CA LYS A 148 -4.04 -13.02 -15.71
C LYS A 148 -2.93 -12.10 -15.20
N LYS A 149 -2.05 -11.65 -16.09
CA LYS A 149 -0.91 -10.78 -15.74
C LYS A 149 -1.40 -9.59 -14.90
N GLY A 150 -0.94 -9.51 -13.65
CA GLY A 150 -1.26 -8.43 -12.72
C GLY A 150 -2.54 -8.60 -11.89
N GLN A 151 -3.18 -9.78 -11.91
CA GLN A 151 -4.25 -10.15 -10.97
C GLN A 151 -3.73 -11.15 -9.94
N ALA A 152 -4.17 -11.01 -8.69
CA ALA A 152 -3.94 -12.03 -7.67
C ALA A 152 -4.79 -13.27 -8.02
N ILE A 153 -4.23 -14.47 -7.76
CA ILE A 153 -4.96 -15.74 -7.96
C ILE A 153 -6.12 -15.86 -6.95
N GLN A 154 -5.88 -15.39 -5.73
CA GLN A 154 -6.85 -15.38 -4.63
C GLN A 154 -7.02 -13.95 -4.09
N PRO A 155 -8.21 -13.61 -3.56
CA PRO A 155 -8.39 -12.37 -2.82
C PRO A 155 -7.50 -12.36 -1.58
N SER A 156 -7.05 -11.17 -1.18
CA SER A 156 -6.30 -10.98 0.06
C SER A 156 -7.20 -11.25 1.26
N GLU A 157 -6.71 -12.03 2.21
CA GLU A 157 -7.38 -12.36 3.48
C GLU A 157 -6.77 -11.57 4.65
N ALA A 158 -5.85 -10.66 4.37
CA ALA A 158 -5.31 -9.74 5.37
C ALA A 158 -6.43 -8.91 6.04
N PRO A 159 -6.36 -8.66 7.36
CA PRO A 159 -7.34 -7.84 8.07
C PRO A 159 -7.52 -6.45 7.45
N TYR A 160 -6.43 -5.87 6.95
CA TYR A 160 -6.41 -4.62 6.20
C TYR A 160 -5.80 -4.86 4.83
N LYS A 161 -6.65 -4.90 3.80
CA LYS A 161 -6.26 -5.34 2.46
C LYS A 161 -6.01 -4.19 1.50
N LEU A 162 -5.11 -4.41 0.56
CA LEU A 162 -5.02 -3.54 -0.61
C LEU A 162 -6.23 -3.79 -1.51
N GLY A 163 -6.98 -2.73 -1.79
CA GLY A 163 -8.10 -2.77 -2.71
C GLY A 163 -7.66 -2.91 -4.17
N ARG A 164 -8.52 -2.46 -5.11
CA ARG A 164 -8.27 -2.52 -6.55
C ARG A 164 -6.95 -1.83 -6.97
N LYS A 165 -6.64 -1.89 -8.27
CA LYS A 165 -5.45 -1.29 -8.91
C LYS A 165 -5.08 0.06 -8.29
N TRP A 166 -3.87 0.11 -7.74
CA TRP A 166 -3.29 1.29 -7.14
C TRP A 166 -2.06 1.76 -7.93
N SER A 167 -1.68 3.03 -7.73
CA SER A 167 -0.51 3.64 -8.35
C SER A 167 0.13 4.57 -7.34
N THR A 168 1.42 4.35 -7.06
CA THR A 168 2.18 5.20 -6.13
C THR A 168 2.40 6.59 -6.70
N VAL A 169 2.52 6.74 -8.02
CA VAL A 169 2.53 8.06 -8.69
C VAL A 169 1.24 8.80 -8.38
N ALA A 170 0.09 8.13 -8.52
CA ALA A 170 -1.19 8.73 -8.20
C ALA A 170 -1.34 9.10 -6.71
N PHE A 171 -0.78 8.30 -5.80
CA PHE A 171 -0.74 8.62 -4.38
C PHE A 171 0.11 9.86 -4.11
N THR A 172 1.33 9.91 -4.63
CA THR A 172 2.24 11.05 -4.48
C THR A 172 1.60 12.35 -4.95
N SER A 173 1.11 12.38 -6.19
CA SER A 173 0.52 13.59 -6.77
C SER A 173 -0.72 14.04 -6.00
N ALA A 174 -1.60 13.11 -5.61
CA ALA A 174 -2.79 13.43 -4.83
C ALA A 174 -2.44 13.97 -3.43
N TYR A 175 -1.51 13.32 -2.73
CA TYR A 175 -1.05 13.73 -1.41
C TYR A 175 -0.43 15.14 -1.43
N ASN A 176 0.47 15.41 -2.39
CA ASN A 176 1.14 16.71 -2.52
C ASN A 176 0.14 17.83 -2.80
N VAL A 177 -0.76 17.63 -3.77
CA VAL A 177 -1.82 18.61 -4.09
C VAL A 177 -2.70 18.88 -2.86
N TYR A 178 -3.07 17.84 -2.11
CA TYR A 178 -3.90 18.00 -0.92
C TYR A 178 -3.18 18.80 0.17
N LYS A 179 -1.93 18.46 0.50
CA LYS A 179 -1.15 19.19 1.52
C LYS A 179 -0.93 20.66 1.15
N LEU A 180 -0.57 20.93 -0.10
CA LEU A 180 -0.40 22.30 -0.60
C LEU A 180 -1.73 23.07 -0.56
N LYS A 181 -2.84 22.41 -0.87
CA LYS A 181 -4.16 23.06 -0.76
C LYS A 181 -4.52 23.37 0.69
N GLN A 182 -4.25 22.47 1.63
CA GLN A 182 -4.48 22.72 3.04
C GLN A 182 -3.60 23.85 3.58
N GLN A 183 -2.32 23.87 3.22
CA GLN A 183 -1.42 24.98 3.54
C GLN A 183 -1.95 26.31 2.99
N SER A 184 -2.43 26.33 1.74
CA SER A 184 -3.04 27.53 1.17
C SER A 184 -4.30 27.96 1.93
N ASN A 185 -5.12 27.03 2.39
CA ASN A 185 -6.32 27.36 3.17
C ASN A 185 -5.94 27.96 4.54
N LEU A 186 -4.92 27.39 5.19
CA LEU A 186 -4.40 27.90 6.46
C LEU A 186 -3.82 29.31 6.32
N GLN A 187 -3.06 29.57 5.25
CA GLN A 187 -2.55 30.91 4.95
C GLN A 187 -3.67 31.92 4.77
N VAL A 188 -4.74 31.56 4.05
CA VAL A 188 -5.92 32.43 3.89
C VAL A 188 -6.60 32.69 5.24
N ALA A 189 -6.73 31.68 6.10
CA ALA A 189 -7.29 31.85 7.44
C ALA A 189 -6.43 32.78 8.33
N GLN A 190 -5.13 32.89 8.04
CA GLN A 190 -4.19 33.79 8.72
C GLN A 190 -4.08 35.18 8.03
N GLY A 191 -4.99 35.52 7.10
CA GLY A 191 -4.98 36.80 6.39
C GLY A 191 -4.09 36.86 5.15
N GLY A 192 -3.46 35.74 4.76
CA GLY A 192 -2.65 35.60 3.56
C GLY A 192 -3.46 35.39 2.27
N GLN A 193 -2.76 35.27 1.14
CA GLN A 193 -3.38 35.08 -0.16
C GLN A 193 -3.63 33.61 -0.52
N LYS A 194 -4.71 33.37 -1.27
CA LYS A 194 -5.07 32.05 -1.78
C LYS A 194 -4.19 31.67 -2.97
N ILE A 195 -3.47 30.56 -2.86
CA ILE A 195 -2.70 29.99 -3.97
C ILE A 195 -3.68 29.46 -5.05
N PRO A 196 -3.55 29.89 -6.32
CA PRO A 196 -4.36 29.37 -7.42
C PRO A 196 -4.13 27.87 -7.65
N TRP A 197 -5.15 27.16 -8.11
CA TRP A 197 -5.05 25.71 -8.39
C TRP A 197 -3.96 25.34 -9.39
N ALA A 198 -3.76 26.15 -10.44
CA ALA A 198 -2.68 25.94 -11.38
C ALA A 198 -1.30 26.02 -10.71
N ASP A 199 -1.10 26.97 -9.79
CA ASP A 199 0.15 27.10 -9.05
C ASP A 199 0.33 25.95 -8.05
N ILE A 200 -0.75 25.47 -7.42
CA ILE A 200 -0.72 24.23 -6.61
C ILE A 200 -0.25 23.05 -7.47
N ALA A 201 -0.71 22.93 -8.72
CA ALA A 201 -0.27 21.87 -9.63
C ALA A 201 1.23 21.94 -9.92
N ILE A 202 1.76 23.14 -10.16
CA ILE A 202 3.18 23.40 -10.42
C ILE A 202 4.01 23.07 -9.18
N MET A 203 3.60 23.58 -8.01
CA MET A 203 4.27 23.30 -6.73
C MET A 203 4.25 21.81 -6.38
N ALA A 204 3.16 21.10 -6.72
CA ALA A 204 3.04 19.65 -6.54
C ALA A 204 3.87 18.84 -7.55
N LYS A 205 4.46 19.50 -8.56
CA LYS A 205 5.23 18.90 -9.65
C LYS A 205 4.43 17.84 -10.40
N LEU A 206 3.20 18.17 -10.81
CA LEU A 206 2.45 17.31 -11.72
C LEU A 206 3.16 17.24 -13.08
N ASP A 207 3.13 16.10 -13.75
CA ASP A 207 3.83 15.90 -15.04
C ASP A 207 3.42 16.96 -16.09
N ALA A 208 2.12 17.29 -16.16
CA ALA A 208 1.61 18.33 -17.06
C ALA A 208 2.07 19.77 -16.71
N ALA A 209 2.77 19.96 -15.59
CA ALA A 209 3.31 21.25 -15.15
C ALA A 209 4.79 21.44 -15.51
N GLU A 210 5.39 20.49 -16.22
CA GLU A 210 6.78 20.57 -16.64
C GLU A 210 7.06 21.87 -17.41
N GLY A 211 8.16 22.54 -17.07
CA GLY A 211 8.57 23.81 -17.68
C GLY A 211 7.79 25.05 -17.23
N LEU A 212 6.68 24.91 -16.49
CA LEU A 212 5.87 26.05 -16.03
C LEU A 212 6.35 26.59 -14.68
N LYS A 213 6.29 27.91 -14.51
CA LYS A 213 6.67 28.61 -13.26
C LYS A 213 5.45 29.14 -12.52
N VAL A 214 5.52 29.10 -11.19
CA VAL A 214 4.49 29.66 -10.30
C VAL A 214 4.28 31.15 -10.60
N GLY A 215 3.03 31.58 -10.67
CA GLY A 215 2.67 32.98 -10.89
C GLY A 215 2.87 33.51 -12.31
N GLN A 216 3.63 32.80 -13.17
CA GLN A 216 3.83 33.20 -14.55
C GLN A 216 2.53 33.05 -15.34
N LYS A 217 2.04 34.18 -15.86
CA LYS A 217 0.83 34.27 -16.68
C LYS A 217 1.17 35.04 -17.95
N THR A 218 1.15 34.34 -19.07
CA THR A 218 1.38 34.87 -20.41
C THR A 218 0.26 34.36 -21.32
N GLN A 219 0.05 35.00 -22.48
CA GLN A 219 -0.93 34.55 -23.46
C GLN A 219 -0.70 33.07 -23.86
N PHE A 220 0.55 32.65 -23.97
CA PHE A 220 0.95 31.27 -24.31
C PHE A 220 0.74 30.24 -23.18
N THR A 221 0.56 30.67 -21.94
CA THR A 221 0.43 29.78 -20.77
C THR A 221 -1.00 29.68 -20.24
N SER A 222 -1.95 30.45 -20.79
CA SER A 222 -3.34 30.48 -20.30
C SER A 222 -4.02 29.11 -20.36
N ASP A 223 -3.95 28.44 -21.52
CA ASP A 223 -4.56 27.11 -21.71
C ASP A 223 -3.91 26.05 -20.84
N HIS A 224 -2.58 26.08 -20.72
CA HIS A 224 -1.82 25.20 -19.83
C HIS A 224 -2.26 25.37 -18.37
N ARG A 225 -2.44 26.60 -17.90
CA ARG A 225 -2.90 26.87 -16.54
C ARG A 225 -4.36 26.45 -16.31
N ARG A 226 -5.21 26.51 -17.33
CA ARG A 226 -6.57 25.96 -17.28
C ARG A 226 -6.55 24.44 -17.12
N VAL A 227 -5.73 23.74 -17.91
CA VAL A 227 -5.54 22.28 -17.78
C VAL A 227 -5.01 21.92 -16.40
N LEU A 228 -3.98 22.62 -15.90
CA LEU A 228 -3.43 22.40 -14.56
C LEU A 228 -4.46 22.62 -13.46
N THR A 229 -5.33 23.62 -13.60
CA THR A 229 -6.43 23.84 -12.65
C THR A 229 -7.37 22.64 -12.58
N ILE A 230 -7.74 22.08 -13.74
CA ILE A 230 -8.60 20.89 -13.81
C ILE A 230 -7.90 19.68 -13.19
N LEU A 231 -6.63 19.45 -13.52
CA LEU A 231 -5.84 18.35 -12.99
C LEU A 231 -5.67 18.46 -11.47
N ALA A 232 -5.31 19.63 -10.94
CA ALA A 232 -5.16 19.83 -9.50
C ALA A 232 -6.48 19.53 -8.75
N LYS A 233 -7.61 20.03 -9.24
CA LYS A 233 -8.92 19.70 -8.65
C LYS A 233 -9.21 18.19 -8.69
N ARG A 234 -8.87 17.50 -9.78
CA ARG A 234 -9.03 16.05 -9.92
C ARG A 234 -8.16 15.30 -8.91
N HIS A 235 -6.90 15.68 -8.78
CA HIS A 235 -5.97 15.09 -7.81
C HIS A 235 -6.41 15.35 -6.36
N TYR A 236 -6.91 16.56 -6.07
CA TYR A 236 -7.47 16.90 -4.78
C TYR A 236 -8.67 16.02 -4.42
N LYS A 237 -9.66 15.88 -5.33
CA LYS A 237 -10.81 15.00 -5.13
C LYS A 237 -10.40 13.54 -4.97
N ARG A 238 -9.36 13.11 -5.68
CA ARG A 238 -8.78 11.77 -5.53
C ARG A 238 -8.15 11.57 -4.15
N ALA A 239 -7.44 12.59 -3.65
CA ALA A 239 -6.88 12.59 -2.30
C ALA A 239 -7.96 12.44 -1.23
N GLU A 240 -9.07 13.17 -1.33
CA GLU A 240 -10.21 13.02 -0.41
C GLU A 240 -10.75 11.58 -0.40
N GLY A 241 -10.83 10.94 -1.57
CA GLY A 241 -11.18 9.53 -1.68
C GLY A 241 -10.18 8.61 -0.96
N PHE A 242 -8.89 8.86 -1.13
CA PHE A 242 -7.82 8.10 -0.47
C PHE A 242 -7.81 8.31 1.05
N ILE A 243 -8.01 9.54 1.52
CA ILE A 243 -8.13 9.88 2.95
C ILE A 243 -9.30 9.12 3.56
N LYS A 244 -10.46 9.14 2.91
CA LYS A 244 -11.64 8.40 3.35
C LYS A 244 -11.37 6.89 3.39
N ALA A 245 -10.76 6.32 2.36
CA ALA A 245 -10.45 4.89 2.30
C ALA A 245 -9.38 4.47 3.33
N ALA A 246 -8.42 5.34 3.63
CA ALA A 246 -7.37 5.05 4.60
C ALA A 246 -7.92 4.75 6.01
N ALA A 247 -9.05 5.34 6.39
CA ALA A 247 -9.76 5.04 7.64
C ALA A 247 -10.82 3.94 7.48
N SER A 248 -10.52 2.90 6.70
CA SER A 248 -11.36 1.72 6.54
C SER A 248 -10.53 0.44 6.37
N THR A 249 -11.16 -0.70 6.13
CA THR A 249 -10.46 -2.00 6.03
C THR A 249 -9.77 -2.25 4.68
N ALA A 250 -9.97 -1.37 3.69
CA ALA A 250 -9.33 -1.48 2.39
C ALA A 250 -8.83 -0.14 1.84
N PHE A 251 -7.69 -0.17 1.16
CA PHE A 251 -7.09 1.01 0.54
C PHE A 251 -6.49 0.67 -0.84
N PRO A 252 -6.68 1.49 -1.89
CA PRO A 252 -7.14 2.88 -1.86
C PRO A 252 -8.64 3.10 -2.11
N SER A 253 -9.42 2.02 -2.18
CA SER A 253 -10.86 2.09 -2.39
C SER A 253 -11.52 0.88 -1.74
N ASN A 254 -12.65 1.10 -1.08
CA ASN A 254 -13.51 0.01 -0.62
C ASN A 254 -14.17 -0.66 -1.81
N GLU A 255 -14.26 -1.98 -1.77
CA GLU A 255 -14.92 -2.79 -2.78
C GLU A 255 -16.36 -2.28 -2.98
N LYS A 256 -16.64 -1.83 -4.21
CA LYS A 256 -17.98 -1.84 -4.81
C LYS A 256 -17.91 -2.76 -6.01
#